data_AF-A0A519H384-F1
#
_entry.id   AF-A0A519H384-F1
#
_cell.length_a   1.000
_cell.length_b   1.000
_cell.length_c   1.000
_cell.angle_alpha   90.00
_cell.angle_beta   90.00
_cell.angle_gamma   90.00
#
_symmetry.space_group_name_H-M   'P 1'
#
loop_
_entity.id
_entity.type
_entity.pdbx_description
1 polymer ?
#
loop_
_entity_poly.entity_id
_entity_poly.type
_entity_poly.pdbx_seq_one_letter_code
_entity_poly.pdbx_strand_id
1 'polypeptide(L)'
;MNKTLKIIANEDHIDDGDPRVLQLGNDADPLAIETCLEDVDRIDLVFPKFTDGRAYSQAFLLRRRLGFKGDIRATGDVLIDQLVQMERTGFSSAVLKEGVDASAAQRQFDRFPRFYQGDAVQPAPHFADPG
;
A
#
# COMPACT_ATOMS: atom_id res chain seq x y z
N MET A 1 2.77 -16.52 -1.74
CA MET A 1 3.36 -15.98 -0.50
C MET A 1 2.41 -14.93 0.04
N ASN A 2 1.79 -15.20 1.18
CA ASN A 2 1.02 -14.21 1.93
C ASN A 2 2.02 -13.18 2.45
N LYS A 3 2.25 -12.09 1.70
CA LYS A 3 3.09 -10.98 2.17
C LYS A 3 2.24 -10.17 3.13
N THR A 4 2.52 -10.31 4.42
CA THR A 4 2.01 -9.41 5.46
C THR A 4 2.61 -8.02 5.23
N LEU A 5 1.76 -7.00 5.22
CA LEU A 5 2.19 -5.59 5.13
C LEU A 5 3.15 -5.24 6.28
N LYS A 6 4.32 -4.68 5.97
CA LYS A 6 5.28 -4.20 6.97
C LYS A 6 4.89 -2.80 7.46
N ILE A 7 4.59 -2.66 8.74
CA ILE A 7 4.30 -1.35 9.36
C ILE A 7 5.60 -0.74 9.88
N ILE A 8 5.81 0.55 9.59
CA ILE A 8 7.03 1.31 9.91
C ILE A 8 6.61 2.58 10.67
N ALA A 9 7.30 2.91 11.76
CA ALA A 9 7.08 4.18 12.46
C ALA A 9 7.63 5.35 11.63
N ASN A 10 7.05 6.54 11.78
CA ASN A 10 7.50 7.70 11.01
C ASN A 10 8.99 8.01 11.24
N GLU A 11 9.45 7.89 12.48
CA GLU A 11 10.84 8.10 12.90
C GLU A 11 11.84 7.07 12.31
N ASP A 12 11.37 5.88 11.94
CA ASP A 12 12.19 4.84 11.32
C ASP A 12 12.28 4.98 9.80
N HIS A 13 11.49 5.88 9.20
CA HIS A 13 11.55 6.15 7.77
C HIS A 13 12.59 7.21 7.47
N ILE A 14 13.70 6.76 6.88
CA ILE A 14 14.76 7.63 6.41
C ILE A 14 14.71 7.63 4.88
N ASP A 15 14.72 8.81 4.30
CA ASP A 15 15.09 9.02 2.89
C ASP A 15 16.59 9.28 2.85
N ASP A 16 17.35 8.24 2.52
CA ASP A 16 18.81 8.26 2.42
C ASP A 16 19.29 8.64 1.00
N GLY A 17 18.36 8.95 0.09
CA GLY A 17 18.68 9.28 -1.30
C GLY A 17 19.23 8.10 -2.11
N ASP A 18 18.94 6.86 -1.71
CA ASP A 18 19.32 5.67 -2.47
C ASP A 18 18.72 5.73 -3.89
N PRO A 19 19.55 5.69 -4.96
CA PRO A 19 19.07 5.74 -6.34
C PRO A 19 18.17 4.55 -6.74
N ARG A 20 18.13 3.48 -5.93
CA ARG A 20 17.24 2.33 -6.10
C ARG A 20 15.88 2.53 -5.44
N VAL A 21 15.64 3.70 -4.85
CA VAL A 21 14.36 4.14 -4.31
C VAL A 21 13.76 5.19 -5.25
N LEU A 22 12.55 4.94 -5.74
CA LEU A 22 11.81 5.89 -6.55
C LEU A 22 10.64 6.47 -5.73
N GLN A 23 10.55 7.78 -5.63
CA GLN A 23 9.38 8.44 -5.04
C GLN A 23 8.44 8.90 -6.14
N LEU A 24 7.16 8.51 -6.05
CA LEU A 24 6.12 8.96 -6.98
C LEU A 24 5.17 9.93 -6.28
N GLY A 25 4.99 11.08 -6.92
CA GLY A 25 3.91 12.01 -6.58
C GLY A 25 2.54 11.35 -6.78
N ASN A 26 1.54 11.83 -6.06
CA ASN A 26 0.17 11.33 -6.14
C ASN A 26 -0.52 11.61 -7.49
N ASP A 27 0.07 12.45 -8.34
CA ASP A 27 -0.35 12.78 -9.70
C ASP A 27 0.51 12.12 -10.79
N ALA A 28 1.59 11.42 -10.40
CA ALA A 28 2.45 10.72 -11.35
C ALA A 28 1.72 9.50 -11.97
N ASP A 29 1.92 9.28 -13.27
CA ASP A 29 1.46 8.07 -13.94
C ASP A 29 2.54 6.98 -13.85
N PRO A 30 2.31 5.84 -13.16
CA PRO A 30 3.27 4.75 -13.12
C PRO A 30 3.59 4.15 -14.50
N LEU A 31 2.64 4.24 -15.45
CA LEU A 31 2.84 3.71 -16.80
C LEU A 31 3.80 4.57 -17.63
N ALA A 32 4.05 5.81 -17.20
CA ALA A 32 5.00 6.72 -17.82
C ALA A 32 6.42 6.59 -17.25
N ILE A 33 6.67 5.64 -16.34
CA ILE A 33 8.01 5.39 -15.81
C ILE A 33 8.89 4.78 -16.91
N GLU A 34 9.87 5.55 -17.38
CA GLU A 34 10.84 5.11 -18.40
C GLU A 34 12.02 4.33 -17.79
N THR A 35 12.15 4.33 -16.46
CA THR A 35 13.23 3.64 -15.74
C THR A 35 12.99 2.13 -15.68
N CYS A 36 14.06 1.35 -15.83
CA CYS A 36 14.03 -0.10 -15.61
C CYS A 36 13.66 -0.42 -14.15
N LEU A 37 12.40 -0.84 -13.95
CA LEU A 37 11.88 -1.23 -12.64
C LEU A 37 12.59 -2.45 -12.01
N GLU A 38 13.40 -3.18 -12.79
CA GLU A 38 14.22 -4.29 -12.31
C GLU A 38 15.38 -3.82 -11.41
N ASP A 39 15.84 -2.57 -11.59
CA ASP A 39 16.92 -1.97 -10.79
C ASP A 39 16.40 -1.22 -9.56
N VAL A 40 15.08 -1.10 -9.43
CA VAL A 40 14.40 -0.39 -8.34
C VAL A 40 14.04 -1.40 -7.24
N ASP A 41 14.54 -1.16 -6.03
CA ASP A 41 14.24 -2.01 -4.87
C ASP A 41 12.96 -1.55 -4.17
N ARG A 42 12.67 -0.24 -4.23
CA ARG A 42 11.54 0.37 -3.50
C ARG A 42 10.90 1.51 -4.28
N ILE A 43 9.58 1.57 -4.23
CA ILE A 43 8.80 2.71 -4.71
C ILE A 43 7.98 3.29 -3.55
N ASP A 44 8.22 4.55 -3.24
CA ASP A 44 7.50 5.29 -2.22
C ASP A 44 6.34 6.06 -2.87
N LEU A 45 5.10 5.69 -2.51
CA LEU A 45 3.88 6.37 -2.94
C LEU A 45 3.40 7.29 -1.82
N VAL A 46 3.39 8.60 -2.10
CA VAL A 46 3.04 9.61 -1.12
C VAL A 46 1.52 9.75 -1.03
N PHE A 47 1.00 9.79 0.20
CA PHE A 47 -0.37 10.16 0.54
C PHE A 47 -0.36 11.56 1.16
N PRO A 48 -0.59 12.64 0.39
CA PRO A 48 -0.60 14.00 0.96
C PRO A 48 -1.74 14.22 1.95
N LYS A 49 -2.84 13.47 1.78
CA LYS A 49 -4.01 13.43 2.67
C LYS A 49 -4.52 12.01 2.75
N PHE A 50 -5.04 11.62 3.90
CA PHE A 50 -5.60 10.28 4.13
C PHE A 50 -6.76 9.91 3.18
N THR A 51 -7.42 10.89 2.58
CA THR A 51 -8.51 10.70 1.61
C THR A 51 -8.05 10.58 0.16
N ASP A 52 -6.74 10.68 -0.11
CA ASP A 52 -6.22 10.60 -1.47
C ASP A 52 -6.12 9.15 -1.94
N GLY A 53 -7.05 8.77 -2.83
CA GLY A 53 -7.14 7.41 -3.34
C GLY A 53 -6.11 7.05 -4.41
N ARG A 54 -5.39 8.02 -4.99
CA ARG A 54 -4.60 7.78 -6.22
C ARG A 54 -3.43 6.82 -6.02
N ALA A 55 -2.77 6.87 -4.86
CA ALA A 55 -1.69 5.96 -4.53
C ALA A 55 -2.13 4.48 -4.50
N TYR A 56 -3.40 4.18 -4.20
CA TYR A 56 -3.93 2.82 -4.33
C TYR A 56 -3.98 2.35 -5.79
N SER A 57 -4.45 3.21 -6.69
CA SER A 57 -4.45 2.93 -8.12
C SER A 57 -3.04 2.76 -8.65
N GLN A 58 -2.10 3.60 -8.20
CA GLN A 58 -0.68 3.49 -8.58
C GLN A 58 -0.08 2.15 -8.12
N ALA A 59 -0.26 1.76 -6.85
CA ALA A 59 0.23 0.49 -6.33
C ALA A 59 -0.35 -0.72 -7.10
N PHE A 60 -1.64 -0.66 -7.42
CA PHE A 60 -2.30 -1.69 -8.20
C PHE A 60 -1.69 -1.83 -9.60
N LEU A 61 -1.46 -0.70 -10.30
CA LEU A 61 -0.83 -0.69 -11.62
C LEU A 61 0.61 -1.22 -11.55
N LEU A 62 1.41 -0.76 -10.58
CA LEU A 62 2.78 -1.23 -10.37
C LEU A 62 2.85 -2.75 -10.18
N ARG A 63 1.96 -3.33 -9.35
CA ARG A 63 1.93 -4.78 -9.13
C ARG A 63 1.35 -5.56 -10.30
N ARG A 64 0.21 -5.15 -10.83
CA ARG A 64 -0.60 -5.96 -11.76
C ARG A 64 -0.28 -5.73 -13.22
N ARG A 65 0.10 -4.51 -13.61
CA ARG A 65 0.40 -4.15 -15.00
C ARG A 65 1.89 -4.15 -15.27
N LEU A 66 2.66 -3.49 -14.39
CA LEU A 66 4.11 -3.35 -14.56
C LEU A 66 4.90 -4.49 -13.91
N GLY A 67 4.23 -5.35 -13.15
CA GLY A 67 4.83 -6.56 -12.59
C GLY A 67 5.88 -6.31 -11.51
N PHE A 68 5.98 -5.09 -10.97
CA PHE A 68 7.00 -4.68 -10.01
C PHE A 68 7.06 -5.64 -8.81
N LYS A 69 8.27 -6.08 -8.46
CA LYS A 69 8.51 -7.10 -7.43
C LYS A 69 9.10 -6.54 -6.13
N GLY A 70 9.68 -5.35 -6.18
CA GLY A 70 10.25 -4.65 -5.03
C GLY A 70 9.22 -4.23 -3.97
N ASP A 71 9.67 -3.42 -3.02
CA ASP A 71 8.84 -2.85 -1.95
C ASP A 71 7.99 -1.69 -2.51
N ILE A 72 6.67 -1.73 -2.29
CA ILE A 72 5.81 -0.58 -2.54
C ILE A 72 5.42 -0.04 -1.18
N ARG A 73 5.90 1.14 -0.86
CA ARG A 73 5.77 1.76 0.46
C ARG A 73 4.78 2.90 0.40
N ALA A 74 3.81 2.92 1.32
CA ALA A 74 2.98 4.08 1.57
C ALA A 74 3.69 5.04 2.52
N THR A 75 3.71 6.34 2.21
CA THR A 75 4.28 7.39 3.08
C THR A 75 3.34 8.59 3.17
N GLY A 76 3.54 9.47 4.17
CA GLY A 76 2.71 10.67 4.38
C GLY A 76 1.58 10.46 5.39
N ASP A 77 0.35 10.85 5.04
CA ASP A 77 -0.82 10.85 5.93
C ASP A 77 -1.48 9.45 6.03
N VAL A 78 -0.67 8.45 6.39
CA VAL A 78 -1.07 7.04 6.47
C VAL A 78 -1.59 6.72 7.87
N LEU A 79 -2.80 6.16 7.93
CA LEU A 79 -3.50 5.78 9.16
C LEU A 79 -3.66 4.26 9.27
N ILE A 80 -3.88 3.78 10.49
CA ILE A 80 -4.01 2.34 10.80
C ILE A 80 -5.17 1.70 10.02
N ASP A 81 -6.30 2.41 9.87
CA ASP A 81 -7.48 1.90 9.18
C ASP A 81 -7.25 1.66 7.68
N GLN A 82 -6.22 2.27 7.10
CA GLN A 82 -5.89 2.12 5.68
C GLN A 82 -5.05 0.87 5.38
N LEU A 83 -4.38 0.31 6.39
CA LEU A 83 -3.39 -0.75 6.20
C LEU A 83 -3.96 -2.00 5.51
N VAL A 84 -5.19 -2.39 5.85
CA VAL A 84 -5.86 -3.54 5.19
C VAL A 84 -6.11 -3.27 3.71
N GLN A 85 -6.54 -2.05 3.37
CA GLN A 85 -6.75 -1.67 1.98
C GLN A 85 -5.41 -1.59 1.21
N MET A 86 -4.35 -1.11 1.87
CA MET A 86 -3.00 -1.06 1.30
C MET A 86 -2.48 -2.45 0.95
N GLU A 87 -2.59 -3.41 1.88
CA GLU A 87 -2.19 -4.81 1.62
C GLU A 87 -2.92 -5.39 0.39
N ARG A 88 -4.24 -5.18 0.29
CA ARG A 88 -5.07 -5.70 -0.81
C ARG A 88 -4.75 -5.09 -2.18
N THR A 89 -4.27 -3.86 -2.20
CA THR A 89 -3.99 -3.10 -3.43
C THR A 89 -2.56 -3.26 -3.92
N GLY A 90 -1.68 -3.86 -3.12
CA GLY A 90 -0.35 -4.26 -3.55
C GLY A 90 0.82 -3.62 -2.82
N PHE A 91 0.55 -2.82 -1.78
CA PHE A 91 1.59 -2.29 -0.90
C PHE A 91 2.28 -3.44 -0.14
N SER A 92 3.54 -3.22 0.20
CA SER A 92 4.35 -4.15 0.99
C SER A 92 4.89 -3.53 2.27
N SER A 93 4.95 -2.19 2.33
CA SER A 93 5.21 -1.48 3.57
C SER A 93 4.37 -0.21 3.69
N ALA A 94 4.21 0.28 4.92
CA ALA A 94 3.50 1.51 5.21
C ALA A 94 4.20 2.24 6.36
N VAL A 95 4.58 3.49 6.11
CA VAL A 95 5.10 4.41 7.12
C VAL A 95 3.92 5.17 7.68
N LEU A 96 3.66 5.00 8.97
CA LEU A 96 2.54 5.68 9.61
C LEU A 96 2.81 7.18 9.73
N LYS A 97 1.73 7.94 9.80
CA LYS A 97 1.77 9.36 10.15
C LYS A 97 2.48 9.57 11.49
N GLU A 98 3.19 10.68 11.62
CA GLU A 98 3.75 11.13 12.88
C GLU A 98 2.70 11.13 14.01
N GLY A 99 3.11 10.68 15.20
CA GLY A 99 2.24 10.54 16.38
C GLY A 99 1.40 9.25 16.42
N VAL A 100 1.46 8.40 15.39
CA VAL A 100 0.82 7.09 15.39
C VAL A 100 1.82 6.01 15.84
N ASP A 101 1.49 5.29 16.91
CA ASP A 101 2.30 4.18 17.43
C ASP A 101 2.24 2.95 16.50
N ALA A 102 3.37 2.62 15.89
CA ALA A 102 3.49 1.48 14.97
C ALA A 102 3.25 0.11 15.65
N SER A 103 3.61 -0.03 16.92
CA SER A 103 3.33 -1.25 17.69
C SER A 103 1.84 -1.40 17.98
N ALA A 104 1.16 -0.29 18.29
CA ALA A 104 -0.30 -0.27 18.43
C ALA A 104 -1.00 -0.57 17.11
N ALA A 105 -0.50 0.00 16.01
CA ALA A 105 -0.99 -0.27 14.67
C ALA A 105 -0.83 -1.74 14.27
N GLN A 106 0.32 -2.35 14.54
CA GLN A 106 0.54 -3.78 14.28
C GLN A 106 -0.44 -4.65 15.08
N ARG A 107 -0.63 -4.36 16.37
CA ARG A 107 -1.63 -5.07 17.18
C ARG A 107 -3.04 -4.91 16.64
N GLN A 108 -3.41 -3.73 16.15
CA GLN A 108 -4.72 -3.48 15.55
C GLN A 108 -4.85 -4.23 14.22
N PHE A 109 -3.84 -4.16 13.36
CA PHE A 109 -3.79 -4.86 12.08
C PHE A 109 -3.91 -6.39 12.26
N ASP A 110 -3.18 -6.97 13.21
CA ASP A 110 -3.21 -8.40 13.53
C ASP A 110 -4.53 -8.83 14.19
N ARG A 111 -5.15 -7.96 14.98
CA ARG A 111 -6.40 -8.23 15.70
C ARG A 111 -7.63 -8.10 14.82
N PHE A 112 -7.60 -7.22 13.82
CA PHE A 112 -8.75 -6.84 13.02
C PHE A 112 -8.75 -7.27 11.54
N PRO A 113 -8.05 -8.34 11.09
CA PRO A 113 -8.24 -8.83 9.71
C PRO A 113 -9.70 -9.27 9.47
N ARG A 114 -10.50 -9.47 10.54
CA ARG A 114 -11.92 -9.81 10.53
C ARG A 114 -12.91 -8.64 10.63
N PHE A 115 -12.47 -7.46 11.10
CA PHE A 115 -13.38 -6.32 11.30
C PHE A 115 -13.46 -5.39 10.11
N TYR A 116 -12.42 -5.38 9.27
CA TYR A 116 -12.49 -4.73 7.97
C TYR A 116 -13.29 -5.64 7.03
N GLN A 117 -14.63 -5.58 7.14
CA GLN A 117 -15.62 -6.33 6.36
C GLN A 117 -15.96 -7.75 6.86
N GLY A 118 -16.81 -7.84 7.87
CA GLY A 118 -17.76 -8.95 7.97
C GLY A 118 -18.79 -9.02 6.83
N ASP A 119 -18.64 -8.25 5.72
CA ASP A 119 -19.65 -8.17 4.64
C ASP A 119 -19.12 -8.03 3.18
N ALA A 120 -18.07 -7.26 2.87
CA ALA A 120 -17.74 -6.93 1.45
C ALA A 120 -16.53 -7.65 0.83
N VAL A 121 -16.24 -8.90 1.19
CA VAL A 121 -15.28 -9.74 0.43
C VAL A 121 -15.93 -11.03 -0.06
N GLN A 122 -17.12 -10.92 -0.64
CA GLN A 122 -17.68 -11.93 -1.53
C GLN A 122 -17.95 -11.28 -2.91
N PRO A 123 -17.03 -11.38 -3.88
CA PRO A 123 -17.28 -10.93 -5.24
C PRO A 123 -17.95 -12.05 -6.06
N ALA A 124 -19.02 -12.64 -5.53
CA ALA A 124 -19.88 -13.55 -6.27
C ALA A 124 -21.24 -12.88 -6.44
N PRO A 125 -21.63 -12.42 -7.64
CA PRO A 125 -23.01 -12.01 -7.85
C PRO A 125 -23.91 -13.24 -7.69
N HIS A 126 -24.74 -13.27 -6.65
CA HIS A 126 -25.84 -14.22 -6.49
C HIS A 126 -26.98 -13.86 -7.44
N PHE A 127 -26.79 -14.01 -8.74
CA PHE A 127 -27.87 -13.92 -9.72
C PHE A 127 -27.74 -15.05 -10.75
N ALA A 128 -28.21 -16.24 -10.37
CA ALA A 128 -28.96 -17.19 -11.20
C ALA A 128 -29.13 -18.49 -10.39
N ASP A 129 -30.33 -18.66 -9.84
CA ASP A 129 -30.88 -19.96 -9.47
C ASP A 129 -31.35 -20.63 -10.77
N PRO A 130 -30.79 -21.80 -11.18
CA PRO A 130 -31.39 -22.61 -12.22
C PRO A 130 -32.34 -23.62 -11.54
N GLY A 131 -33.61 -23.22 -11.42
CA GLY A 131 -34.73 -24.16 -11.36
C GLY A 131 -34.99 -24.80 -12.72
#